data_AF-A0A2R6NT61-F1
#
_entry.id   AF-A0A2R6NT61-F1
#
_cell.length_a   1.000
_cell.length_b   1.000
_cell.length_c   1.000
_cell.angle_alpha   90.00
_cell.angle_beta   90.00
_cell.angle_gamma   90.00
#
_symmetry.space_group_name_H-M   'P 1'
#
loop_
_entity.id
_entity.type
_entity.pdbx_description
1 polymer ?
#
loop_
_entity_poly.entity_id
_entity_poly.type
_entity_poly.pdbx_seq_one_letter_code
_entity_poly.pdbx_strand_id
1 'polypeptide(L)'
;MSTGLASVNEAGHAIMKVDNTTNIPSMPLNQKRNSVRITSQDFYDYGSLWIIDLLHIPYGCSVWPAFWAKGSLWPNDGEIDIIEAINNMDHNQMALHTTTGCLHNASIPQLGANTNLDCGTGAGCVVAETQPNSYNSGFAAAGGGVWATQFDVSGI
;
A
#
# COMPACT_ATOMS: atom_id res chain seq x y z
N MET A 1 -27.97 3.06 -7.93
CA MET A 1 -27.19 2.37 -8.98
C MET A 1 -25.79 2.12 -8.45
N SER A 2 -25.16 1.00 -8.80
CA SER A 2 -23.75 0.74 -8.46
C SER A 2 -22.84 1.79 -9.11
N THR A 3 -21.85 2.31 -8.39
CA THR A 3 -20.88 3.28 -8.91
C THR A 3 -19.79 2.65 -9.77
N GLY A 4 -19.75 1.32 -9.88
CA GLY A 4 -18.81 0.59 -10.73
C GLY A 4 -17.33 0.79 -10.36
N LEU A 5 -17.04 1.15 -9.10
CA LEU A 5 -15.68 1.38 -8.61
C LEU A 5 -14.95 0.09 -8.19
N ALA A 6 -15.70 -0.98 -7.92
CA ALA A 6 -15.19 -2.32 -7.70
C ALA A 6 -15.92 -3.29 -8.64
N SER A 7 -15.19 -4.11 -9.38
CA SER A 7 -15.74 -5.06 -10.36
C SER A 7 -14.75 -6.17 -10.69
N VAL A 8 -15.19 -7.18 -11.44
CA VAL A 8 -14.32 -8.16 -12.09
C VAL A 8 -14.49 -7.98 -13.60
N ASN A 9 -13.38 -7.85 -14.34
CA ASN A 9 -13.42 -7.71 -15.79
C ASN A 9 -13.59 -9.07 -16.50
N GLU A 10 -13.74 -9.06 -17.83
CA GLU A 10 -13.94 -10.28 -18.63
C GLU A 10 -12.73 -11.24 -18.59
N ALA A 11 -11.54 -10.74 -18.26
CA ALA A 11 -10.33 -11.55 -18.07
C ALA A 11 -10.22 -12.16 -16.66
N GLY A 12 -11.18 -11.89 -15.77
CA GLY A 12 -11.17 -12.40 -14.39
C GLY A 12 -10.34 -11.56 -13.40
N HIS A 13 -9.85 -10.39 -13.81
CA HIS A 13 -9.10 -9.51 -12.91
C HIS A 13 -10.05 -8.66 -12.05
N ALA A 14 -9.76 -8.60 -10.76
CA ALA A 14 -10.41 -7.65 -9.86
C ALA A 14 -9.95 -6.22 -10.20
N ILE A 15 -10.90 -5.32 -10.37
CA ILE A 15 -10.66 -3.90 -10.64
C ILE A 15 -11.18 -3.10 -9.46
N MET A 16 -10.28 -2.36 -8.82
CA MET A 16 -10.59 -1.35 -7.81
C MET A 16 -10.10 0.00 -8.33
N LYS A 17 -11.00 0.97 -8.48
CA LYS A 17 -10.67 2.28 -9.03
C LYS A 17 -11.35 3.42 -8.28
N VAL A 18 -10.84 4.62 -8.50
CA VAL A 18 -11.47 5.87 -8.06
C VAL A 18 -12.44 6.39 -9.11
N ASP A 19 -13.37 7.25 -8.70
CA ASP A 19 -14.18 8.01 -9.65
C ASP A 19 -13.30 8.93 -10.49
N ASN A 20 -13.24 8.67 -11.79
CA ASN A 20 -12.50 9.44 -12.79
C ASN A 20 -13.40 10.16 -13.80
N THR A 21 -14.68 10.35 -13.47
CA THR A 21 -15.69 10.96 -14.35
C THR A 21 -16.29 12.23 -13.76
N THR A 22 -16.49 12.29 -12.45
CA THR A 22 -17.11 13.45 -11.80
C THR A 22 -16.12 14.61 -11.66
N ASN A 23 -16.56 15.79 -12.09
CA ASN A 23 -15.89 17.06 -11.82
C ASN A 23 -16.29 17.57 -10.43
N ILE A 24 -15.45 17.31 -9.42
CA ILE A 24 -15.74 17.64 -8.02
C ILE A 24 -15.99 19.14 -7.78
N PRO A 25 -15.23 20.09 -8.37
CA PRO A 25 -15.52 21.52 -8.23
C PRO A 25 -16.92 21.98 -8.67
N SER A 26 -17.61 21.23 -9.55
CA SER A 26 -18.99 21.55 -9.94
C SER A 26 -20.07 20.97 -9.01
N MET A 27 -19.66 20.26 -7.95
CA MET A 27 -20.55 19.67 -6.96
C MET A 27 -20.74 20.60 -5.75
N PRO A 28 -21.76 20.39 -4.91
CA PRO A 28 -21.90 21.10 -3.64
C PRO A 28 -20.62 21.09 -2.80
N LEU A 29 -20.41 22.15 -2.01
CA LEU A 29 -19.24 22.30 -1.16
C LEU A 29 -19.00 21.04 -0.29
N ASN A 30 -17.73 20.70 -0.10
CA ASN A 30 -17.24 19.54 0.66
C ASN A 30 -17.46 18.16 0.04
N GLN A 31 -17.87 18.06 -1.22
CA GLN A 31 -17.91 16.76 -1.89
C GLN A 31 -16.48 16.24 -2.17
N LYS A 32 -16.22 14.99 -1.78
CA LYS A 32 -14.94 14.29 -2.01
C LYS A 32 -15.06 13.36 -3.22
N ARG A 33 -13.91 13.02 -3.83
CA ARG A 33 -13.86 12.02 -4.90
C ARG A 33 -14.17 10.63 -4.32
N ASN A 34 -15.11 9.93 -4.93
CA ASN A 34 -15.46 8.57 -4.49
C ASN A 34 -14.30 7.61 -4.76
N SER A 35 -14.04 6.75 -3.78
CA SER A 35 -13.02 5.69 -3.83
C SER A 35 -13.54 4.48 -3.05
N VAL A 36 -12.75 3.39 -3.04
CA VAL A 36 -13.04 2.16 -2.33
C VAL A 36 -11.91 1.82 -1.36
N ARG A 37 -12.29 1.34 -0.18
CA ARG A 37 -11.40 0.67 0.77
C ARG A 37 -12.01 -0.70 1.06
N ILE A 38 -11.25 -1.76 0.84
CA ILE A 38 -11.65 -3.13 1.17
C ILE A 38 -10.72 -3.62 2.27
N THR A 39 -11.29 -4.28 3.27
CA THR A 39 -10.57 -4.91 4.37
C THR A 39 -11.00 -6.37 4.41
N SER A 40 -10.05 -7.29 4.63
CA SER A 40 -10.38 -8.69 4.87
C SER A 40 -11.26 -8.83 6.11
N GLN A 41 -12.09 -9.88 6.14
CA GLN A 41 -12.81 -10.27 7.36
C GLN A 41 -11.91 -11.11 8.27
N ASP A 42 -10.99 -11.86 7.67
CA ASP A 42 -10.03 -12.70 8.37
C ASP A 42 -8.81 -11.90 8.81
N PHE A 43 -8.25 -12.35 9.93
CA PHE A 43 -6.94 -11.95 10.45
C PHE A 43 -5.97 -13.11 10.30
N TYR A 44 -4.70 -12.78 10.07
CA TYR A 44 -3.65 -13.75 9.82
C TYR A 44 -2.59 -13.62 10.91
N ASP A 45 -2.20 -14.76 11.47
CA ASP A 45 -1.21 -14.84 12.56
C ASP A 45 0.21 -14.95 12.01
N TYR A 46 1.20 -14.95 12.90
CA TYR A 46 2.60 -15.19 12.56
C TYR A 46 2.78 -16.53 11.81
N GLY A 47 3.77 -16.58 10.93
CA GLY A 47 4.00 -17.69 9.99
C GLY A 47 3.20 -17.56 8.70
N SER A 48 2.49 -16.45 8.49
CA SER A 48 1.74 -16.18 7.27
C SER A 48 2.63 -15.65 6.15
N LEU A 49 2.29 -16.01 4.92
CA LEU A 49 2.84 -15.42 3.69
C LEU A 49 1.70 -14.80 2.90
N TRP A 50 1.75 -13.49 2.70
CA TRP A 50 0.78 -12.77 1.88
C TRP A 50 1.40 -12.48 0.52
N ILE A 51 0.67 -12.77 -0.55
CA ILE A 51 1.12 -12.52 -1.92
C ILE A 51 0.01 -11.77 -2.64
N ILE A 52 0.36 -10.65 -3.26
CA ILE A 52 -0.52 -9.93 -4.17
C ILE A 52 0.14 -9.81 -5.55
N ASP A 53 -0.56 -10.30 -6.57
CA ASP A 53 -0.17 -10.21 -7.99
C ASP A 53 -1.04 -9.13 -8.65
N LEU A 54 -0.38 -8.09 -9.17
CA LEU A 54 -1.02 -6.88 -9.65
C LEU A 54 -0.53 -6.53 -11.04
N LEU A 55 -1.48 -6.25 -11.94
CA LEU A 55 -1.17 -5.67 -13.25
C LEU A 55 -1.02 -4.15 -13.21
N HIS A 56 -1.61 -3.49 -12.20
CA HIS A 56 -1.65 -2.03 -12.12
C HIS A 56 -1.90 -1.57 -10.67
N ILE A 57 -1.15 -0.55 -10.23
CA ILE A 57 -1.38 0.17 -8.96
C ILE A 57 -1.82 1.60 -9.33
N PRO A 58 -2.88 2.17 -8.73
CA PRO A 58 -3.30 3.55 -9.04
C PRO A 58 -2.17 4.56 -8.80
N TYR A 59 -1.97 5.54 -9.69
CA TYR A 59 -0.94 6.58 -9.53
C TYR A 59 -1.40 7.93 -10.09
N GLY A 60 -0.70 9.00 -9.70
CA GLY A 60 -0.90 10.35 -10.20
C GLY A 60 -1.00 11.41 -9.10
N CYS A 61 -1.10 12.68 -9.49
CA CYS A 61 -1.23 13.79 -8.55
C CYS A 61 -2.36 13.56 -7.53
N SER A 62 -2.05 13.73 -6.24
CA SER A 62 -2.99 13.56 -5.13
C SER A 62 -3.56 12.14 -4.92
N VAL A 63 -3.03 11.14 -5.63
CA VAL A 63 -3.35 9.73 -5.37
C VAL A 63 -2.44 9.20 -4.26
N TRP A 64 -3.03 8.45 -3.32
CA TRP A 64 -2.32 7.76 -2.25
C TRP A 64 -2.89 6.33 -2.18
N PRO A 65 -2.40 5.40 -3.01
CA PRO A 65 -2.80 4.00 -2.92
C PRO A 65 -2.08 3.32 -1.75
N ALA A 66 -2.73 2.30 -1.18
CA ALA A 66 -2.09 1.43 -0.20
C ALA A 66 -2.59 -0.02 -0.33
N PHE A 67 -1.66 -0.97 -0.21
CA PHE A 67 -1.94 -2.36 0.17
C PHE A 67 -1.14 -2.65 1.43
N TRP A 68 -1.86 -2.86 2.53
CA TRP A 68 -1.30 -2.86 3.87
C TRP A 68 -2.10 -3.76 4.80
N ALA A 69 -1.47 -4.12 5.91
CA ALA A 69 -2.09 -4.88 6.99
C ALA A 69 -2.05 -4.07 8.29
N LYS A 70 -3.01 -4.33 9.18
CA LYS A 70 -3.04 -3.76 10.52
C LYS A 70 -3.49 -4.80 11.53
N GLY A 71 -3.05 -4.62 12.76
CA GLY A 71 -3.57 -5.40 13.87
C GLY A 71 -5.02 -5.06 14.23
N SER A 72 -5.58 -5.86 15.14
CA SER A 72 -6.97 -5.73 15.60
C SER A 72 -7.21 -4.39 16.28
N LEU A 73 -6.34 -4.04 17.25
CA LEU A 73 -6.33 -2.78 17.96
C LEU A 73 -5.29 -1.83 17.36
N TRP A 74 -5.66 -1.13 16.29
CA TRP A 74 -4.78 -0.14 15.66
C TRP A 74 -4.79 1.19 16.44
N PRO A 75 -3.63 1.84 16.68
CA PRO A 75 -2.29 1.50 16.18
C PRO A 75 -1.47 0.56 17.08
N ASN A 76 -2.01 0.14 18.23
CA ASN A 76 -1.27 -0.58 19.27
C ASN A 76 -0.75 -1.95 18.82
N ASP A 77 -1.48 -2.63 17.94
CA ASP A 77 -1.12 -3.94 17.37
C ASP A 77 -0.32 -3.82 16.06
N GLY A 78 0.12 -2.61 15.71
CA GLY A 78 0.97 -2.35 14.56
C GLY A 78 0.27 -2.29 13.20
N GLU A 79 1.07 -1.93 12.20
CA GLU A 79 0.71 -1.77 10.79
C GLU A 79 1.92 -2.07 9.90
N ILE A 80 1.64 -2.70 8.75
CA ILE A 80 2.61 -3.14 7.76
C ILE A 80 2.17 -2.60 6.40
N ASP A 81 2.87 -1.60 5.89
CA ASP A 81 2.62 -1.04 4.56
C ASP A 81 3.50 -1.73 3.54
N ILE A 82 2.88 -2.53 2.69
CA ILE A 82 3.57 -3.39 1.71
C ILE A 82 3.73 -2.61 0.40
N ILE A 83 2.66 -1.95 -0.03
CA ILE A 83 2.67 -1.01 -1.14
C ILE A 83 2.07 0.27 -0.63
N GLU A 84 2.85 1.34 -0.59
CA GLU A 84 2.38 2.68 -0.28
C GLU A 84 3.21 3.71 -1.05
N ALA A 85 2.55 4.71 -1.60
CA ALA A 85 3.19 5.85 -2.23
C ALA A 85 2.23 7.02 -2.23
N ILE A 86 2.75 8.24 -2.44
CA ILE A 86 1.92 9.43 -2.55
C ILE A 86 2.23 10.22 -3.80
N ASN A 87 1.19 10.84 -4.36
CA ASN A 87 1.29 11.71 -5.52
C ASN A 87 2.02 11.01 -6.69
N ASN A 88 3.05 11.68 -7.22
CA ASN A 88 3.86 11.22 -8.34
C ASN A 88 5.19 10.61 -7.89
N MET A 89 5.25 10.04 -6.68
CA MET A 89 6.37 9.14 -6.37
C MET A 89 6.48 8.09 -7.47
N ASP A 90 7.69 7.79 -7.87
CA ASP A 90 8.02 6.84 -8.93
C ASP A 90 8.48 5.47 -8.38
N HIS A 91 8.74 5.41 -7.07
CA HIS A 91 9.12 4.20 -6.35
C HIS A 91 8.14 3.92 -5.21
N ASN A 92 8.00 2.65 -4.85
CA ASN A 92 7.25 2.24 -3.66
C ASN A 92 8.02 2.63 -2.38
N GLN A 93 7.30 2.80 -1.28
CA GLN A 93 7.88 2.79 0.07
C GLN A 93 7.17 1.72 0.93
N MET A 94 7.95 1.05 1.76
CA MET A 94 7.45 0.05 2.72
C MET A 94 7.58 0.59 4.15
N ALA A 95 6.44 0.63 4.83
CA ALA A 95 6.15 1.05 6.20
C ALA A 95 6.16 -0.06 7.24
N LEU A 96 6.80 0.09 8.40
CA LEU A 96 6.26 -0.50 9.64
C LEU A 96 5.95 0.58 10.65
N HIS A 97 4.76 0.47 11.26
CA HIS A 97 4.33 1.34 12.33
C HIS A 97 4.03 0.52 13.59
N THR A 98 4.59 0.96 14.72
CA THR A 98 4.45 0.29 16.01
C THR A 98 4.23 1.30 17.13
N THR A 99 4.04 0.80 18.35
CA THR A 99 4.27 1.63 19.54
C THR A 99 5.77 1.86 19.76
N THR A 100 6.13 2.76 20.67
CA THR A 100 7.52 3.13 20.96
C THR A 100 8.36 1.92 21.37
N GLY A 101 9.61 1.85 20.88
CA GLY A 101 10.60 0.84 21.28
C GLY A 101 10.96 -0.18 20.20
N CYS A 102 10.37 -0.09 19.01
CA CYS A 102 10.77 -0.88 17.85
C CYS A 102 11.67 -0.05 16.92
N LEU A 103 12.87 -0.56 16.63
CA LEU A 103 13.83 0.05 15.72
C LEU A 103 14.23 -0.94 14.65
N HIS A 104 14.22 -0.49 13.40
CA HIS A 104 14.79 -1.21 12.28
C HIS A 104 16.31 -1.25 12.36
N ASN A 105 16.89 -2.42 12.14
CA ASN A 105 18.34 -2.57 12.13
C ASN A 105 18.91 -2.21 10.74
N ALA A 106 19.63 -1.09 10.65
CA ALA A 106 20.21 -0.61 9.40
C ALA A 106 21.25 -1.55 8.75
N SER A 107 21.73 -2.56 9.47
CA SER A 107 22.75 -3.50 8.98
C SER A 107 22.18 -4.79 8.38
N ILE A 108 20.85 -4.93 8.29
CA ILE A 108 20.26 -6.12 7.68
C ILE A 108 20.47 -6.13 6.15
N PRO A 109 20.70 -7.30 5.53
CA PRO A 109 20.74 -7.41 4.09
C PRO A 109 19.37 -7.09 3.47
N GLN A 110 19.28 -5.99 2.73
CA GLN A 110 18.10 -5.59 1.97
C GLN A 110 18.55 -4.83 0.72
N LEU A 111 17.72 -4.84 -0.34
CA LEU A 111 17.98 -4.12 -1.59
C LEU A 111 17.44 -2.68 -1.57
N GLY A 112 16.40 -2.43 -0.77
CA GLY A 112 15.84 -1.10 -0.57
C GLY A 112 16.69 -0.21 0.35
N ALA A 113 16.47 1.10 0.29
CA ALA A 113 17.19 2.08 1.07
C ALA A 113 16.41 2.50 2.32
N ASN A 114 17.03 2.39 3.50
CA ASN A 114 16.43 2.90 4.74
C ASN A 114 16.33 4.43 4.70
N THR A 115 15.12 4.98 4.92
CA THR A 115 14.91 6.43 5.01
C THR A 115 14.48 6.86 6.42
N ASN A 116 13.92 5.94 7.22
CA ASN A 116 13.73 6.11 8.66
C ASN A 116 13.89 4.76 9.36
N LEU A 117 14.43 4.75 10.59
CA LEU A 117 14.68 3.52 11.35
C LEU A 117 13.74 3.34 12.56
N ASP A 118 13.04 4.39 12.98
CA ASP A 118 12.17 4.33 14.17
C ASP A 118 10.71 4.07 13.82
N CYS A 119 10.27 2.84 14.06
CA CYS A 119 8.92 2.37 13.76
C CYS A 119 7.86 2.95 14.73
N GLY A 120 8.28 3.52 15.86
CA GLY A 120 7.39 4.17 16.83
C GLY A 120 7.08 5.63 16.51
N THR A 121 7.66 6.19 15.45
CA THR A 121 7.35 7.57 15.00
C THR A 121 6.18 7.60 14.04
N GLY A 122 5.59 8.78 13.83
CA GLY A 122 4.46 8.94 12.89
C GLY A 122 4.79 8.55 11.45
N ALA A 123 6.07 8.60 11.04
CA ALA A 123 6.50 8.15 9.73
C ALA A 123 6.72 6.63 9.64
N GLY A 124 6.79 5.92 10.78
CA GLY A 124 7.22 4.53 10.81
C GLY A 124 8.70 4.37 10.43
N CYS A 125 9.20 3.14 10.46
CA CYS A 125 10.51 2.81 9.91
C CYS A 125 10.32 2.41 8.45
N VAL A 126 11.04 3.08 7.56
CA VAL A 126 10.73 3.12 6.13
C VAL A 126 11.89 2.56 5.33
N VAL A 127 11.56 1.64 4.43
CA VAL A 127 12.44 1.17 3.37
C VAL A 127 11.90 1.66 2.03
N ALA A 128 12.65 2.49 1.33
CA ALA A 128 12.33 2.92 -0.03
C ALA A 128 12.80 1.87 -1.04
N GLU A 129 11.95 1.55 -2.02
CA GLU A 129 12.39 0.76 -3.18
C GLU A 129 13.37 1.56 -4.03
N THR A 130 14.25 0.84 -4.72
CA THR A 130 15.26 1.40 -5.63
C THR A 130 15.00 1.04 -7.08
N GLN A 131 14.12 0.07 -7.34
CA GLN A 131 13.77 -0.30 -8.71
C GLN A 131 12.68 0.63 -9.27
N PRO A 132 12.87 1.23 -10.45
CA PRO A 132 11.95 2.23 -11.02
C PRO A 132 10.63 1.63 -11.51
N ASN A 133 10.53 0.31 -11.58
CA ASN A 133 9.30 -0.41 -11.90
C ASN A 133 8.58 -0.95 -10.64
N SER A 134 8.93 -0.47 -9.44
CA SER A 134 8.25 -0.85 -8.20
C SER A 134 6.89 -0.16 -8.02
N TYR A 135 6.68 1.00 -8.62
CA TYR A 135 5.43 1.75 -8.54
C TYR A 135 5.18 2.60 -9.81
N ASN A 136 4.06 3.33 -9.83
CA ASN A 136 3.66 4.30 -10.83
C ASN A 136 3.61 3.68 -12.25
N SER A 137 3.79 4.51 -13.28
CA SER A 137 3.77 4.08 -14.68
C SER A 137 4.85 3.05 -15.00
N GLY A 138 5.96 3.02 -14.25
CA GLY A 138 7.01 2.00 -14.38
C GLY A 138 6.50 0.60 -14.09
N PHE A 139 5.75 0.42 -13.01
CA PHE A 139 5.13 -0.87 -12.65
C PHE A 139 4.14 -1.34 -13.73
N ALA A 140 3.23 -0.45 -14.15
CA ALA A 140 2.23 -0.79 -15.18
C ALA A 140 2.87 -1.08 -16.55
N ALA A 141 3.89 -0.32 -16.95
CA ALA A 141 4.61 -0.52 -18.22
C ALA A 141 5.43 -1.82 -18.24
N ALA A 142 5.88 -2.31 -17.08
CA ALA A 142 6.53 -3.61 -16.94
C ALA A 142 5.55 -4.80 -17.02
N GLY A 143 4.24 -4.55 -17.12
CA GLY A 143 3.20 -5.56 -17.11
C GLY A 143 2.73 -5.95 -15.71
N GLY A 144 3.06 -5.15 -14.69
CA GLY A 144 2.74 -5.43 -13.31
C GLY A 144 3.87 -6.12 -12.54
N GLY A 145 3.50 -6.84 -11.48
CA GLY A 145 4.44 -7.51 -10.60
C GLY A 145 3.77 -8.13 -9.37
N VAL A 146 4.59 -8.84 -8.60
CA VAL A 146 4.17 -9.54 -7.39
C VAL A 146 4.86 -8.93 -6.19
N TRP A 147 4.08 -8.63 -5.16
CA TRP A 147 4.58 -8.28 -3.83
C TRP A 147 4.29 -9.43 -2.87
N ALA A 148 5.32 -9.87 -2.15
CA ALA A 148 5.23 -10.95 -1.17
C ALA A 148 5.72 -10.47 0.19
N THR A 149 4.97 -10.77 1.24
CA THR A 149 5.25 -10.35 2.61
C THR A 149 5.16 -11.56 3.53
N GLN A 150 6.29 -11.90 4.16
CA GLN A 150 6.33 -12.91 5.21
C GLN A 150 6.11 -12.19 6.55
N PHE A 151 5.10 -12.61 7.29
CA PHE A 151 4.85 -12.11 8.64
C PHE A 151 5.26 -13.18 9.65
N ASP A 152 6.42 -13.02 10.26
CA ASP A 152 7.03 -14.02 11.15
C ASP A 152 7.35 -13.45 12.54
N VAL A 153 7.54 -14.33 13.52
CA VAL A 153 7.96 -13.95 14.87
C VAL A 153 9.37 -13.34 14.92
N SER A 154 10.21 -13.61 13.91
CA SER A 154 11.57 -13.09 13.81
C SER A 154 11.68 -11.76 13.06
N GLY A 155 10.62 -11.33 12.38
CA GLY A 155 10.59 -10.11 11.59
C GLY A 155 9.63 -10.19 10.41
N ILE A 156 9.65 -9.12 9.63
CA ILE A 156 8.92 -8.95 8.37
C ILE A 156 9.95 -8.65 7.27
#